data_AF-A0A1N7EMF8-F1
#
_entry.id   AF-A0A1N7EMF8-F1
#
_cell.length_a   1.000
_cell.length_b   1.000
_cell.length_c   1.000
_cell.angle_alpha   90.00
_cell.angle_beta   90.00
_cell.angle_gamma   90.00
#
_symmetry.space_group_name_H-M   'P 1'
#
loop_
_entity.id
_entity.type
_entity.pdbx_description
1 polymer ?
#
loop_
_entity_poly.entity_id
_entity_poly.type
_entity_poly.pdbx_seq_one_letter_code
_entity_poly.pdbx_strand_id
1 'polypeptide(L)'
;MLQSYSDELEALLTGCSHNYPTVKQLLESSDTPTIPPQVVGNLLSLCDQFGILVTHSERNTSNRYDLTQFNQNRMQELVHLLNQDPLD
;
A
#
# COMPACT_ATOMS: atom_id res chain seq x y z
N MET A 1 10.66 2.78 10.66
CA MET A 1 9.89 1.52 10.66
C MET A 1 8.97 1.41 9.43
N LEU A 2 8.19 2.45 9.06
CA LEU A 2 7.39 2.47 7.82
C LEU A 2 8.26 2.60 6.55
N GLN A 3 9.34 3.37 6.64
CA GLN A 3 10.35 3.55 5.61
C GLN A 3 10.89 2.22 5.06
N SER A 4 11.18 1.27 5.96
CA SER A 4 11.71 -0.07 5.64
C SER A 4 10.76 -0.94 4.81
N TYR A 5 9.49 -0.53 4.67
CA TYR A 5 8.45 -1.27 3.97
C TYR A 5 7.90 -0.51 2.75
N SER A 6 8.44 0.67 2.45
CA SER A 6 7.93 1.54 1.38
C SER A 6 8.14 0.94 -0.01
N ASP A 7 9.34 0.42 -0.29
CA ASP A 7 9.67 -0.27 -1.54
C ASP A 7 8.86 -1.57 -1.72
N GLU A 8 8.70 -2.34 -0.63
CA GLU A 8 7.92 -3.58 -0.67
C GLU A 8 6.42 -3.29 -0.87
N LEU A 9 5.88 -2.23 -0.28
CA LEU A 9 4.51 -1.78 -0.53
C LEU A 9 4.32 -1.39 -2.00
N GLU A 10 5.25 -0.65 -2.58
CA GLU A 10 5.19 -0.27 -3.99
C GLU A 10 5.18 -1.50 -4.89
N ALA A 11 6.05 -2.48 -4.60
CA ALA A 11 6.09 -3.75 -5.32
C ALA A 11 4.77 -4.52 -5.23
N LEU A 12 4.14 -4.56 -4.04
CA LEU A 12 2.83 -5.20 -3.86
C LEU A 12 1.74 -4.50 -4.68
N LEU A 13 1.71 -3.17 -4.69
CA LEU A 13 0.70 -2.39 -5.40
C LEU A 13 0.84 -2.48 -6.92
N THR A 14 2.08 -2.42 -7.42
CA THR A 14 2.38 -2.50 -8.86
C THR A 14 2.32 -3.93 -9.41
N GLY A 15 2.63 -4.93 -8.58
CA GLY A 15 2.60 -6.35 -8.95
C GLY A 15 1.23 -7.02 -8.82
N CYS A 16 0.26 -6.39 -8.15
CA CYS A 16 -1.05 -6.97 -7.96
C CYS A 16 -1.87 -6.94 -9.26
N SER A 17 -2.38 -8.10 -9.68
CA SER A 17 -3.21 -8.24 -10.89
C SER A 17 -4.69 -7.92 -10.68
N HIS A 18 -5.12 -7.71 -9.44
CA HIS A 18 -6.50 -7.37 -9.11
C HIS A 18 -6.69 -5.85 -9.12
N ASN A 19 -7.81 -5.37 -9.71
CA ASN A 19 -8.16 -3.95 -9.67
C ASN A 19 -8.64 -3.47 -8.29
N TYR A 20 -9.27 -4.36 -7.51
CA TYR A 20 -9.87 -4.06 -6.20
C TYR A 20 -9.48 -5.08 -5.12
N PRO A 21 -8.18 -5.30 -4.87
CA PRO A 21 -7.71 -6.30 -3.94
C PRO A 21 -8.06 -5.97 -2.49
N THR A 22 -8.14 -7.01 -1.68
CA THR A 22 -8.02 -6.92 -0.21
C THR A 22 -6.54 -7.00 0.20
N VAL A 23 -6.22 -6.70 1.46
CA VAL A 23 -4.86 -6.90 2.02
C VAL A 23 -4.35 -8.33 1.78
N LYS A 24 -5.24 -9.32 1.95
CA LYS A 24 -4.89 -10.72 1.71
C LYS A 24 -4.46 -10.97 0.27
N GLN A 25 -5.21 -10.44 -0.69
CA GLN A 25 -4.92 -10.60 -2.12
C GLN A 25 -3.66 -9.84 -2.55
N LEU A 26 -3.37 -8.69 -1.92
CA LEU A 26 -2.08 -8.02 -2.11
C LEU A 26 -0.93 -8.92 -1.66
N LEU A 27 -1.00 -9.47 -0.45
CA LEU A 27 0.04 -10.35 0.09
C LEU A 27 0.19 -11.66 -0.70
N GLU A 28 -0.88 -12.21 -1.25
CA GLU A 28 -0.84 -13.40 -2.12
C GLU A 28 -0.10 -13.16 -3.44
N SER A 29 0.08 -11.91 -3.86
CA SER A 29 0.90 -11.58 -5.05
C SER A 29 2.41 -11.56 -4.78
N SER A 30 2.82 -11.74 -3.52
CA SER A 30 4.22 -11.88 -3.11
C SER A 30 4.48 -13.31 -2.62
N ASP A 31 5.55 -13.94 -3.11
CA ASP A 31 5.93 -15.30 -2.71
C ASP A 31 6.32 -15.40 -1.22
N THR A 32 6.90 -14.33 -0.67
CA THR A 32 7.31 -14.23 0.74
C THR A 32 7.25 -12.78 1.22
N PRO A 33 6.05 -12.22 1.52
CA PRO A 33 5.96 -10.87 2.04
C PRO A 33 6.58 -10.79 3.44
N THR A 34 7.46 -9.82 3.63
CA THR A 34 8.05 -9.49 4.93
C THR A 34 7.21 -8.47 5.69
N ILE A 35 6.36 -7.70 5.01
CA ILE A 35 5.42 -6.79 5.67
C ILE A 35 4.29 -7.59 6.38
N PRO A 36 4.07 -7.35 7.69
CA PRO A 36 2.91 -7.90 8.39
C PRO A 36 1.59 -7.36 7.82
N PRO A 37 0.51 -8.17 7.71
CA PRO A 37 -0.77 -7.73 7.14
C PRO A 37 -1.36 -6.46 7.77
N GLN A 38 -1.19 -6.30 9.08
CA GLN A 38 -1.64 -5.10 9.80
C GLN A 38 -0.88 -3.85 9.37
N VAL A 39 0.42 -3.98 9.08
CA VAL A 39 1.26 -2.88 8.58
C VAL A 39 0.86 -2.51 7.15
N VAL A 40 0.56 -3.50 6.30
CA VAL A 40 -0.02 -3.24 4.96
C VAL A 40 -1.30 -2.42 5.08
N GLY A 41 -2.25 -2.81 5.93
CA GLY A 41 -3.51 -2.08 6.10
C GLY A 41 -3.31 -0.62 6.54
N ASN A 42 -2.36 -0.37 7.45
CA ASN A 42 -2.02 0.98 7.89
C ASN A 42 -1.39 1.81 6.77
N LEU A 43 -0.47 1.23 6.01
CA LEU A 43 0.17 1.86 4.86
C LEU A 43 -0.84 2.21 3.76
N LEU A 44 -1.79 1.32 3.48
CA LEU A 44 -2.83 1.59 2.49
C LEU A 44 -3.79 2.70 2.93
N SER A 45 -4.09 2.77 4.23
CA SER A 45 -4.85 3.89 4.80
C SER A 45 -4.11 5.21 4.66
N LEU A 46 -2.78 5.19 4.77
CA LEU A 46 -1.93 6.36 4.51
C LEU A 46 -1.97 6.72 3.01
N CYS A 47 -1.86 5.73 2.12
CA CYS A 47 -1.97 5.94 0.68
C CYS A 47 -3.30 6.58 0.28
N ASP A 48 -4.41 6.18 0.89
CA ASP A 48 -5.72 6.82 0.70
C ASP A 48 -5.72 8.29 1.14
N GLN A 49 -5.15 8.59 2.31
CA GLN A 49 -5.04 9.97 2.82
C GLN A 49 -4.20 10.88 1.92
N PHE A 50 -3.14 10.35 1.29
CA PHE A 50 -2.33 11.09 0.32
C PHE A 50 -2.90 11.06 -1.11
N GLY A 51 -4.04 10.39 -1.32
CA GLY A 51 -4.67 10.23 -2.63
C GLY A 51 -3.77 9.51 -3.63
N ILE A 52 -3.04 8.50 -3.16
CA ILE A 52 -2.27 7.56 -3.98
C ILE A 52 -3.21 6.48 -4.55
N LEU A 53 -4.21 6.08 -3.78
CA LEU A 53 -5.25 5.14 -4.18
C LEU A 53 -6.54 5.49 -3.43
N VAL A 54 -7.62 4.76 -3.69
CA VAL A 54 -8.89 4.93 -2.97
C VAL A 54 -9.22 3.67 -2.17
N THR A 55 -9.67 3.83 -0.93
CA THR A 55 -10.19 2.74 -0.11
C THR A 55 -11.72 2.68 -0.17
N HIS A 56 -12.25 1.50 -0.50
CA HIS A 56 -13.66 1.17 -0.41
C HIS A 56 -13.92 0.27 0.81
N SER A 57 -14.55 0.84 1.83
CA SER A 57 -14.99 0.09 3.01
C SER A 57 -16.26 -0.70 2.70
N GLU A 58 -16.18 -2.02 2.78
CA GLU A 58 -17.36 -2.88 2.66
C GLU A 58 -17.90 -3.21 4.06
N ARG A 59 -19.21 -2.98 4.31
CA ARG A 59 -19.83 -3.04 5.66
C ARG A 59 -19.67 -4.38 6.41
N ASN A 60 -19.40 -5.49 5.71
CA ASN A 60 -19.33 -6.84 6.29
C ASN A 60 -18.09 -7.64 5.83
N THR A 61 -17.15 -6.98 5.15
CA THR A 61 -16.01 -7.63 4.47
C THR A 61 -14.77 -6.77 4.64
N SER A 62 -13.60 -7.32 4.29
CA SER A 62 -12.35 -6.56 4.34
C SER A 62 -12.38 -5.38 3.37
N ASN A 63 -11.72 -4.28 3.73
CA ASN A 63 -11.51 -3.14 2.83
C ASN A 63 -10.95 -3.60 1.48
N ARG A 64 -11.44 -2.96 0.42
CA ARG A 64 -10.89 -3.06 -0.93
C ARG A 64 -10.17 -1.79 -1.31
N TYR A 65 -9.11 -1.93 -2.08
CA TYR A 65 -8.28 -0.81 -2.51
C TYR A 65 -8.37 -0.68 -4.02
N ASP A 66 -8.81 0.47 -4.53
CA ASP A 66 -8.92 0.72 -5.96
C ASP A 66 -7.54 1.04 -6.56
N LEU A 67 -6.96 0.06 -7.23
CA LEU A 67 -5.68 0.21 -7.93
C LEU A 67 -5.84 0.80 -9.33
N THR A 68 -7.06 0.94 -9.85
CA THR A 68 -7.28 1.59 -11.16
C THR A 68 -6.98 3.08 -11.12
N GLN A 69 -7.02 3.68 -9.93
CA GLN A 69 -6.65 5.07 -9.67
C GLN A 69 -5.29 5.20 -8.99
N PHE A 70 -4.49 4.14 -9.01
CA PHE A 70 -3.17 4.16 -8.38
C PHE A 70 -2.27 5.23 -9.02
N ASN A 71 -1.83 6.17 -8.21
CA ASN A 71 -1.00 7.29 -8.64
C ASN A 71 0.46 7.01 -8.30
N GLN A 72 1.19 6.49 -9.29
CA GLN A 72 2.60 6.17 -9.20
C GLN A 72 3.47 7.36 -8.76
N ASN A 73 3.20 8.58 -9.25
CA ASN A 73 4.00 9.75 -8.91
C ASN A 73 3.86 10.11 -7.43
N ARG A 74 2.64 10.06 -6.89
CA ARG A 74 2.39 10.30 -5.47
C ARG A 74 2.95 9.19 -4.59
N MET A 75 2.95 7.95 -5.07
CA MET A 75 3.61 6.85 -4.36
C MET A 75 5.11 7.12 -4.24
N GLN A 76 5.76 7.53 -5.34
CA GLN A 76 7.17 7.90 -5.34
C GLN A 76 7.47 9.11 -4.43
N GLU A 77 6.59 10.12 -4.40
CA GLU A 77 6.68 11.23 -3.44
C GLU A 77 6.59 10.75 -1.99
N LEU A 78 5.65 9.85 -1.68
CA LEU A 78 5.53 9.26 -0.35
C LEU A 78 6.76 8.44 0.04
N VAL A 79 7.26 7.60 -0.86
CA VAL A 79 8.51 6.84 -0.67
C VAL A 79 9.66 7.80 -0.39
N HIS A 80 9.78 8.88 -1.16
CA HIS A 80 10.80 9.91 -0.94
C HIS A 80 10.66 10.57 0.43
N LEU A 81 9.45 10.99 0.82
CA LEU A 81 9.20 11.62 2.12
C LEU A 81 9.50 10.67 3.30
N LEU A 82 9.07 9.41 3.20
CA LEU A 82 9.37 8.39 4.21
C LEU A 82 10.88 8.10 4.26
N ASN A 83 11.56 8.20 3.12
CA ASN A 83 13.00 8.01 3.02
C ASN A 83 13.82 9.20 3.51
N GLN A 84 13.20 10.38 3.61
CA GLN A 84 13.84 11.62 4.02
C GLN A 84 13.75 11.91 5.53
N ASP A 85 13.26 10.98 6.37
CA ASP A 85 13.22 11.18 7.82
C ASP A 85 14.65 11.33 8.39
N PRO A 86 15.05 12.54 8.84
CA PRO A 86 16.33 12.79 9.48
C PRO A 86 16.10 12.81 10.99
N LEU A 87 16.24 11.66 11.62
CA LEU A 87 16.61 11.61 13.04
C LEU A 87 18.09 11.22 13.12
N ASP A 88 18.93 12.15 12.67
CA ASP A 88 20.28 12.37 13.19
C ASP A 88 20.26 13.68 14.01
#